data_AF-A0A537VH99-F1
#
_entry.id   AF-A0A537VH99-F1
#
_cell.length_a   1.000
_cell.length_b   1.000
_cell.length_c   1.000
_cell.angle_alpha   90.00
_cell.angle_beta   90.00
_cell.angle_gamma   90.00
#
_symmetry.space_group_name_H-M   'P 1'
#
loop_
_entity.id
_entity.type
_entity.pdbx_description
1 polymer ?
#
loop_
_entity_poly.entity_id
_entity_poly.type
_entity_poly.pdbx_seq_one_letter_code
_entity_poly.pdbx_strand_id
1 'polypeptide(L)'
;MYNFAILVLLALATYKTVDFVLSLLGMELPASIKTFVTLGVGVLATELLDYSVFAGWHIAVRDAWMGPFFTGLMVGALTYVWPTIISTIGSVAHRGDSSETRAPRAA
;
A
#
# COMPACT_ATOMS: atom_id res chain seq x y z
N MET A 1 -19.28 -4.00 -6.27
CA MET A 1 -18.96 -2.70 -5.61
C MET A 1 -17.77 -2.78 -4.65
N TYR A 2 -17.42 -3.94 -4.08
CA TYR A 2 -16.32 -4.05 -3.11
C TYR A 2 -14.92 -4.34 -3.68
N ASN A 3 -14.79 -4.67 -4.97
CA ASN A 3 -13.51 -5.06 -5.57
C ASN A 3 -12.43 -3.97 -5.46
N PHE A 4 -12.85 -2.70 -5.54
CA PHE A 4 -11.94 -1.57 -5.33
C PHE A 4 -11.46 -1.48 -3.88
N ALA A 5 -12.36 -1.63 -2.90
CA ALA A 5 -11.98 -1.66 -1.50
C ALA A 5 -11.03 -2.83 -1.19
N ILE A 6 -11.30 -4.01 -1.77
CA ILE A 6 -10.44 -5.19 -1.65
C ILE A 6 -9.06 -4.89 -2.23
N LEU A 7 -8.95 -4.27 -3.42
CA LEU A 7 -7.67 -3.83 -3.99
C LEU A 7 -6.90 -2.92 -3.05
N VAL A 8 -7.58 -1.90 -2.52
CA VAL A 8 -6.98 -0.88 -1.66
C VAL A 8 -6.46 -1.50 -0.36
N LEU A 9 -7.26 -2.36 0.28
CA LEU A 9 -6.89 -3.06 1.50
C LEU A 9 -5.83 -4.13 1.26
N LEU A 10 -5.86 -4.82 0.13
CA LEU A 10 -4.85 -5.81 -0.24
C LEU A 10 -3.50 -5.13 -0.49
N ALA A 11 -3.50 -3.95 -1.11
CA ALA A 11 -2.29 -3.14 -1.24
C ALA A 11 -1.77 -2.71 0.13
N LEU A 12 -2.64 -2.29 1.05
CA LEU A 12 -2.22 -1.93 2.41
C LEU A 12 -1.62 -3.14 3.16
N ALA A 13 -2.26 -4.29 3.06
CA ALA A 13 -1.78 -5.53 3.67
C ALA A 13 -0.41 -5.95 3.09
N THR A 14 -0.26 -5.84 1.77
CA THR A 14 1.00 -6.11 1.07
C THR A 14 2.11 -5.16 1.53
N TYR A 15 1.82 -3.86 1.57
CA TYR A 15 2.74 -2.84 2.08
C TYR A 15 3.25 -3.20 3.48
N LYS A 16 2.32 -3.49 4.39
CA LYS A 16 2.63 -3.77 5.78
C LYS A 16 3.41 -5.08 5.94
N THR A 17 3.09 -6.10 5.14
CA THR A 17 3.79 -7.39 5.15
C THR A 17 5.23 -7.21 4.72
N VAL A 18 5.47 -6.48 3.63
CA VAL A 18 6.83 -6.20 3.14
C VAL A 18 7.61 -5.42 4.19
N ASP A 19 7.03 -4.35 4.72
CA ASP A 19 7.67 -3.53 5.76
C ASP A 19 8.02 -4.34 7.02
N PHE A 20 7.11 -5.20 7.47
CA PHE A 20 7.33 -6.10 8.60
C PHE A 20 8.44 -7.12 8.33
N VAL A 21 8.46 -7.73 7.15
CA VAL A 21 9.50 -8.71 6.77
C VAL A 21 10.87 -8.05 6.69
N LEU A 22 10.99 -6.88 6.07
CA LEU A 22 12.26 -6.14 6.04
C LEU A 22 12.73 -5.78 7.45
N SER A 23 11.81 -5.30 8.29
CA SER A 23 12.11 -4.94 9.68
C SER A 23 12.56 -6.15 10.50
N LEU A 24 11.91 -7.31 10.33
CA LEU A 24 12.27 -8.55 10.99
C LEU A 24 13.67 -9.04 10.58
N LEU A 25 14.04 -8.83 9.31
CA LEU A 25 15.35 -9.20 8.77
C LEU A 25 16.44 -8.15 9.06
N GLY A 26 16.09 -7.01 9.66
CA GLY A 26 17.03 -5.90 9.88
C GLY A 26 17.62 -5.32 8.59
N MET A 27 16.95 -5.52 7.45
CA MET A 27 17.44 -5.09 6.15
C MET A 27 16.88 -3.72 5.78
N GLU A 28 17.76 -2.73 5.74
CA GLU A 28 17.46 -1.41 5.18
C GLU A 28 17.70 -1.43 3.67
N LEU A 29 16.64 -1.72 2.90
CA LEU A 29 16.71 -1.66 1.45
C LEU A 29 16.55 -0.21 0.96
N PRO A 30 17.31 0.21 -0.06
CA PRO A 30 17.06 1.49 -0.73
C PRO A 30 15.66 1.50 -1.35
N ALA A 31 15.04 2.68 -1.39
CA ALA A 31 13.63 2.86 -1.80
C ALA A 31 13.28 2.20 -3.14
N SER A 32 14.21 2.23 -4.11
CA SER A 32 14.06 1.60 -5.41
C SER A 32 14.02 0.07 -5.36
N ILE A 33 14.76 -0.56 -4.45
CA ILE A 33 14.71 -2.03 -4.29
C ILE A 33 13.47 -2.43 -3.51
N LYS A 34 13.14 -1.70 -2.43
CA LYS A 34 11.91 -1.92 -1.66
C LYS A 34 10.67 -1.86 -2.55
N THR A 35 10.64 -0.90 -3.48
CA THR A 35 9.67 -0.80 -4.57
C THR A 35 9.52 -2.11 -5.34
N PHE A 36 10.63 -2.64 -5.88
CA PHE A 36 10.59 -3.80 -6.76
C PHE A 36 10.14 -5.05 -5.99
N VAL A 37 10.60 -5.19 -4.75
CA VAL A 37 10.16 -6.25 -3.84
C VAL A 37 8.66 -6.13 -3.58
N THR A 38 8.17 -4.93 -3.28
CA THR A 38 6.74 -4.71 -2.99
C THR A 38 5.86 -5.01 -4.20
N LEU A 39 6.32 -4.64 -5.39
CA LEU A 39 5.66 -4.98 -6.66
C LEU A 39 5.61 -6.48 -6.88
N GLY A 40 6.75 -7.17 -6.70
CA GLY A 40 6.83 -8.63 -6.82
C GLY A 40 5.94 -9.35 -5.82
N VAL A 41 5.91 -8.91 -4.57
CA VAL A 41 5.04 -9.47 -3.52
C VAL A 41 3.56 -9.20 -3.82
N GLY A 42 3.21 -8.03 -4.35
CA GLY A 42 1.84 -7.73 -4.77
C GLY A 42 1.36 -8.67 -5.87
N VAL A 43 2.19 -8.93 -6.88
CA VAL A 43 1.91 -9.91 -7.94
C VAL A 43 1.80 -11.32 -7.40
N LEU A 44 2.76 -11.76 -6.59
CA LEU A 44 2.72 -13.08 -5.94
C LEU A 44 1.47 -13.27 -5.08
N ALA A 45 1.06 -12.24 -4.32
CA ALA A 45 -0.11 -12.32 -3.46
C ALA A 45 -1.40 -12.52 -4.26
N THR A 46 -1.59 -11.79 -5.35
CA THR A 46 -2.79 -11.92 -6.19
C THR A 46 -2.79 -13.20 -7.02
N GLU A 47 -1.62 -13.66 -7.46
CA GLU A 47 -1.47 -14.94 -8.17
C GLU A 47 -1.82 -16.12 -7.24
N LEU A 48 -1.30 -16.12 -6.01
CA LEU A 48 -1.59 -17.17 -5.01
C LEU A 48 -3.05 -17.17 -4.55
N LEU A 49 -3.68 -16.00 -4.52
CA LEU A 49 -5.10 -15.86 -4.17
C LEU A 49 -6.04 -16.09 -5.35
N ASP A 50 -5.50 -16.33 -6.56
CA ASP A 50 -6.24 -16.36 -7.84
C ASP A 50 -7.22 -15.16 -7.98
N TYR A 51 -6.80 -14.02 -7.42
CA TYR A 51 -7.66 -12.86 -7.28
C TYR A 51 -7.55 -11.98 -8.51
N SER A 52 -8.63 -11.94 -9.30
CA SER A 52 -8.77 -11.06 -10.45
C SER A 52 -9.84 -10.01 -10.22
N VAL A 53 -9.44 -8.74 -10.20
CA VAL A 53 -10.39 -7.61 -10.17
C VAL A 53 -11.16 -7.47 -11.47
N PHE A 54 -10.54 -7.84 -12.59
CA PHE A 54 -11.18 -7.83 -13.90
C PHE A 54 -12.35 -8.81 -13.95
N ALA A 55 -12.19 -10.01 -13.37
CA ALA A 55 -13.29 -10.96 -13.20
C ALA A 55 -14.41 -10.36 -12.33
N GLY A 56 -14.06 -9.70 -11.23
CA GLY A 56 -15.04 -9.03 -10.35
C GLY A 56 -15.78 -7.85 -11.00
N TRP A 57 -15.22 -7.22 -12.04
CA TRP A 57 -15.85 -6.16 -12.82
C TRP A 57 -16.47 -6.64 -14.14
N HIS A 58 -16.55 -7.95 -14.36
CA HIS A 58 -17.04 -8.56 -15.60
C HIS A 58 -16.29 -8.08 -16.87
N ILE A 59 -15.00 -7.77 -16.73
CA ILE A 59 -14.13 -7.43 -17.85
C ILE A 59 -13.51 -8.73 -18.37
N ALA A 60 -13.81 -9.08 -19.63
CA ALA A 60 -13.22 -10.24 -20.28
C ALA A 60 -11.73 -9.98 -20.55
N VAL A 61 -10.89 -10.87 -20.04
CA VAL A 61 -9.44 -10.88 -20.28
C VAL A 61 -9.12 -11.98 -21.27
N ARG A 62 -8.15 -11.75 -22.17
CA ARG A 62 -7.83 -12.69 -23.26
C ARG A 62 -7.39 -14.06 -22.75
N ASP A 63 -6.56 -14.07 -21.71
CA ASP A 63 -6.08 -15.30 -21.07
C ASP A 63 -6.31 -15.21 -19.55
N ALA A 64 -6.69 -16.33 -18.93
CA ALA A 64 -7.08 -16.38 -17.51
C ALA A 64 -5.96 -15.92 -16.55
N TRP A 65 -4.71 -16.22 -16.87
CA TRP A 65 -3.53 -15.84 -16.08
C TRP A 65 -3.27 -14.32 -16.07
N MET A 66 -3.74 -13.59 -17.10
CA MET A 66 -3.52 -12.14 -17.18
C MET A 66 -4.34 -11.41 -16.10
N GLY A 67 -5.49 -11.96 -15.70
CA GLY A 67 -6.37 -11.35 -14.70
C GLY A 67 -5.68 -11.13 -13.34
N PRO A 68 -5.16 -12.19 -12.69
CA PRO A 68 -4.41 -12.09 -11.45
C PRO A 68 -3.13 -11.27 -11.58
N PHE A 69 -2.38 -11.44 -12.68
CA PHE A 69 -1.11 -10.72 -12.90
C PHE A 69 -1.28 -9.20 -12.95
N PHE A 70 -2.23 -8.69 -13.75
CA PHE A 70 -2.50 -7.25 -13.81
C PHE A 70 -3.08 -6.71 -12.51
N THR A 71 -3.90 -7.51 -11.82
CA THR A 71 -4.42 -7.16 -10.50
C THR A 71 -3.26 -6.97 -9.51
N GLY A 72 -2.28 -7.86 -9.53
CA GLY A 72 -1.06 -7.78 -8.73
C GLY A 72 -0.20 -6.56 -9.02
N LEU A 73 -0.05 -6.20 -10.30
CA LEU A 73 0.60 -4.95 -10.71
C LEU A 73 -0.15 -3.73 -10.16
N MET A 74 -1.48 -3.72 -10.21
CA MET A 74 -2.27 -2.62 -9.65
C MET A 74 -2.12 -2.54 -8.13
N VAL A 75 -2.15 -3.68 -7.42
CA VAL A 75 -1.90 -3.76 -5.99
C VAL A 75 -0.51 -3.20 -5.65
N GLY A 76 0.52 -3.66 -6.37
CA GLY A 76 1.90 -3.21 -6.25
C GLY A 76 2.10 -1.72 -6.54
N ALA A 77 1.37 -1.16 -7.49
CA ALA A 77 1.37 0.27 -7.76
C ALA A 77 0.65 1.06 -6.65
N LEU A 78 -0.48 0.56 -6.13
CA LEU A 78 -1.25 1.23 -5.07
C LEU A 78 -0.46 1.33 -3.77
N THR A 79 0.44 0.38 -3.52
CA THR A 79 1.36 0.40 -2.37
C THR A 79 2.17 1.68 -2.25
N TYR A 80 2.46 2.37 -3.36
CA TYR A 80 3.17 3.64 -3.35
C TYR A 80 2.37 4.82 -2.80
N VAL A 81 1.04 4.75 -2.89
CA VAL A 81 0.18 5.85 -2.45
C VAL A 81 0.09 5.86 -0.92
N TRP A 82 0.21 4.70 -0.27
CA TRP A 82 0.04 4.54 1.16
C TRP A 82 1.03 5.35 2.03
N PRO A 83 2.35 5.34 1.79
CA PRO A 83 3.30 6.15 2.56
C PRO A 83 2.93 7.64 2.59
N THR A 84 2.50 8.18 1.45
CA THR A 84 2.10 9.59 1.31
C THR A 84 0.82 9.88 2.09
N ILE A 85 -0.18 8.98 2.02
CA ILE A 85 -1.41 9.11 2.81
C ILE A 85 -1.10 9.09 4.30
N ILE A 86 -0.30 8.13 4.77
CA ILE A 86 0.08 7.98 6.18
C ILE A 86 0.86 9.21 6.67
N SER A 87 1.83 9.70 5.88
CA SER A 87 2.60 10.90 6.20
C SER A 87 1.71 12.14 6.31
N THR A 88 0.72 12.28 5.42
CA THR A 88 -0.20 13.42 5.43
C THR A 88 -1.08 13.40 6.68
N ILE A 89 -1.63 12.24 7.04
CA ILE A 89 -2.42 12.07 8.26
C ILE A 89 -1.59 12.38 9.51
N GLY A 90 -0.35 11.87 9.58
CA GLY A 90 0.57 12.17 10.67
C GLY A 90 0.87 13.67 10.81
N SER A 91 1.06 14.37 9.69
CA SER A 91 1.31 15.81 9.69
C SER A 91 0.13 16.64 10.21
N VAL A 92 -1.10 16.22 9.92
CA VAL A 92 -2.32 16.86 10.42
C VAL A 92 -2.47 16.64 11.92
N ALA A 93 -2.18 15.42 12.40
CA ALA A 93 -2.23 15.10 13.83
C ALA A 93 -1.22 15.92 14.65
N HIS A 94 0.02 16.09 14.17
CA HIS A 94 1.05 16.88 14.87
C HIS A 94 0.81 18.39 14.82
N ARG A 95 0.04 18.90 13.84
CA ARG A 95 -0.24 20.34 13.73
C ARG A 95 -1.18 20.84 14.84
N GLY A 96 -1.99 19.96 15.44
CA GLY A 96 -2.90 20.28 16.54
C GLY A 96 -2.19 20.59 17.87
N ASP A 97 -1.07 19.93 18.17
CA ASP A 97 -0.36 20.10 19.45
C ASP A 97 0.44 21.40 19.56
N SER A 98 0.79 22.02 18.42
CA SER A 98 1.66 23.21 18.41
C SER A 98 0.96 24.53 18.77
N SER A 99 -0.37 24.54 18.93
CA SER A 99 -1.15 25.75 19.22
C SER A 99 -1.37 26.04 20.71
N GLU A 100 -1.10 25.10 21.62
CA GLU A 100 -1.53 25.24 23.04
C GLU A 100 -0.45 25.79 24.00
N THR A 101 0.81 25.96 23.58
CA THR A 101 1.92 26.34 24.48
C THR A 101 2.37 27.81 24.40
N ARG A 102 1.71 28.67 23.61
CA ARG A 102 2.13 30.08 23.45
C ARG A 102 1.23 31.07 24.20
N ALA A 103 1.04 30.85 25.51
CA ALA A 103 0.59 31.91 26.41
C ALA A 103 1.82 32.64 26.98
N PRO A 104 2.13 33.88 26.55
CA PRO A 104 3.20 34.65 27.14
C PRO A 104 2.82 35.03 28.57
N ARG A 105 3.56 34.52 29.57
CA ARG A 105 3.60 35.11 30.91
C ARG A 105 4.28 36.48 30.79
N ALA A 106 3.48 37.54 30.74
CA ALA A 106 3.96 38.89 30.98
C ALA A 106 4.18 39.07 32.49
N ALA A 107 5.40 39.45 32.83
CA ALA A 107 5.86 39.87 34.15
C ALA A 107 5.48 41.32 34.43
#